data_AF-A0AA41SYS3-F1
#
_entry.id   AF-A0AA41SYS3-F1
#
_cell.length_a   1.000
_cell.length_b   1.000
_cell.length_c   1.000
_cell.angle_alpha   90.00
_cell.angle_beta   90.00
_cell.angle_gamma   90.00
#
_symmetry.space_group_name_H-M   'P 1'
#
loop_
_entity.id
_entity.type
_entity.pdbx_description
1 polymer ?
#
loop_
_entity_poly.entity_id
_entity_poly.type
_entity_poly.pdbx_seq_one_letter_code
_entity_poly.pdbx_strand_id
1 'polypeptide(L)'
;MHSLYSEKEVFIHELISNASDALEKLHHKLVSDGQTLLEMEIHLQTDAEKGTITSQDTSIGMAQEELVSNLGTIVLLLHHWTFNKPRYTLHYRTNAPLNIRSLFYVPEMKPSMFDVSGELDSSMVLYSHKVLIQTKAVDILRKWLRFIRGVVDSEKIPLNLSWKLLQESALIRKLQDVLQQRLMKFFVEQSKRDAEKYAKFFEDYSLFMREGTVTTAGQEVKEDIAKLLSYTHPAMVIVLEIGAAQQFLCMQQLAKTQEEHAQLLQPTLEVDPRHTLIRKLSQLREPESELAQMLVDQIYGNAVIAAGLVNDPRPMVGCLNDLVKALERC
;
A
#
# COMPACT_ATOMS: atom_id res chain seq x y z
N MET A 1 -15.50 6.60 20.48
CA MET A 1 -16.35 6.01 19.44
C MET A 1 -17.53 6.94 19.16
N HIS A 2 -17.52 7.73 18.09
CA HIS A 2 -18.65 8.65 17.83
C HIS A 2 -18.95 8.93 16.34
N SER A 3 -18.63 8.02 15.41
CA SER A 3 -18.90 8.30 13.98
C SER A 3 -19.17 7.10 13.06
N LEU A 4 -19.43 5.90 13.58
CA LEU A 4 -19.72 4.75 12.70
C LEU A 4 -21.23 4.46 12.56
N TYR A 5 -22.04 4.84 13.55
CA TYR A 5 -23.50 4.75 13.47
C TYR A 5 -24.10 6.04 14.05
N SER A 6 -24.82 6.79 13.22
CA SER A 6 -25.57 7.99 13.63
C SER A 6 -26.81 7.63 14.45
N GLU A 7 -27.25 6.37 14.40
CA GLU A 7 -28.43 5.87 15.09
C GLU A 7 -28.06 4.64 15.93
N LYS A 8 -28.39 4.68 17.24
CA LYS A 8 -28.06 3.62 18.20
C LYS A 8 -28.79 2.30 17.90
N GLU A 9 -29.83 2.33 17.08
CA GLU A 9 -30.66 1.17 16.71
C GLU A 9 -29.97 0.23 15.72
N VAL A 10 -28.99 0.72 14.95
CA VAL A 10 -28.30 -0.08 13.93
C VAL A 10 -27.49 -1.23 14.54
N PHE A 11 -27.03 -1.08 15.78
CA PHE A 11 -26.30 -2.13 16.49
C PHE A 11 -27.15 -3.39 16.72
N ILE A 12 -28.45 -3.23 17.03
CA ILE A 12 -29.35 -4.37 17.24
C ILE A 12 -29.59 -5.11 15.91
N HIS A 13 -29.73 -4.36 14.81
CA HIS A 13 -29.89 -4.94 13.49
C HIS A 13 -28.68 -5.78 13.07
N GLU A 14 -27.46 -5.30 13.34
CA GLU A 14 -26.23 -6.05 13.05
C GLU A 14 -26.10 -7.31 13.92
N LEU A 15 -26.46 -7.27 15.20
CA LEU A 15 -26.45 -8.46 16.06
C LEU A 15 -27.41 -9.55 15.54
N ILE A 16 -28.64 -9.16 15.18
CA ILE A 16 -29.64 -10.09 14.64
C ILE A 16 -29.18 -10.64 13.29
N SER A 17 -28.62 -9.80 12.41
CA SER A 17 -28.10 -10.24 11.12
C SER A 17 -26.97 -11.26 11.26
N ASN A 18 -26.04 -11.04 12.21
CA ASN A 18 -24.93 -11.97 12.44
C ASN A 18 -25.42 -13.31 13.00
N ALA A 19 -26.39 -13.29 13.94
CA ALA A 19 -27.01 -14.50 14.47
C ALA A 19 -27.78 -15.26 13.38
N SER A 20 -28.50 -14.57 12.50
CA SER A 20 -29.18 -15.16 11.34
C SER A 20 -28.20 -15.83 10.38
N ASP A 21 -27.12 -15.15 10.01
CA ASP A 21 -26.07 -15.69 9.13
C ASP A 21 -25.41 -16.95 9.74
N ALA A 22 -25.28 -17.01 11.09
CA ALA A 22 -24.74 -18.17 11.80
C ALA A 22 -25.69 -19.37 11.81
N LEU A 23 -26.99 -19.13 12.04
CA LEU A 23 -28.03 -20.16 11.96
C LEU A 23 -28.17 -20.73 10.55
N GLU A 24 -28.07 -19.89 9.52
CA GLU A 24 -28.17 -20.34 8.12
C GLU A 24 -26.97 -21.22 7.72
N LYS A 25 -25.76 -20.90 8.22
CA LYS A 25 -24.60 -21.79 8.07
C LYS A 25 -24.79 -23.14 8.75
N LEU A 26 -25.35 -23.16 9.96
CA LEU A 26 -25.68 -24.40 10.66
C LEU A 26 -26.74 -25.19 9.87
N HIS A 27 -27.78 -24.53 9.38
CA HIS A 27 -28.84 -25.15 8.58
C HIS A 27 -28.27 -25.88 7.36
N HIS A 28 -27.42 -25.19 6.58
CA HIS A 28 -26.76 -25.80 5.42
C HIS A 28 -25.92 -27.02 5.78
N LYS A 29 -25.21 -26.97 6.92
CA LYS A 29 -24.39 -28.08 7.39
C LYS A 29 -25.24 -29.29 7.80
N LEU A 30 -26.30 -29.08 8.58
CA LEU A 30 -27.21 -30.15 9.02
C LEU A 30 -27.92 -30.81 7.84
N VAL A 31 -28.36 -30.02 6.86
CA VAL A 31 -28.98 -30.53 5.62
C VAL A 31 -27.98 -31.36 4.82
N SER A 32 -26.74 -30.89 4.69
CA SER A 32 -25.68 -31.61 3.97
C SER A 32 -25.29 -32.93 4.65
N ASP A 33 -25.30 -32.97 5.99
CA ASP A 33 -24.93 -34.14 6.78
C ASP A 33 -26.12 -35.09 7.02
N GLY A 34 -27.30 -34.78 6.47
CA GLY A 34 -28.51 -35.61 6.58
C GLY A 34 -29.09 -35.71 8.00
N GLN A 35 -28.75 -34.75 8.86
CA GLN A 35 -29.17 -34.72 10.27
C GLN A 35 -30.52 -34.02 10.46
N THR A 36 -31.22 -34.38 11.53
CA THR A 36 -32.51 -33.77 11.88
C THR A 36 -32.32 -32.30 12.25
N LEU A 37 -33.16 -31.43 11.69
CA LEU A 37 -33.17 -30.01 11.99
C LEU A 37 -33.63 -29.81 13.45
N LEU A 38 -32.76 -29.24 14.28
CA LEU A 38 -33.10 -28.73 15.60
C LEU A 38 -33.84 -27.38 15.47
N GLU A 39 -34.54 -26.97 16.52
CA GLU A 39 -35.13 -25.63 16.59
C GLU A 39 -34.03 -24.57 16.60
N MET A 40 -34.03 -23.72 15.58
CA MET A 40 -33.08 -22.64 15.37
C MET A 40 -33.71 -21.32 15.78
N GLU A 41 -33.16 -20.67 16.80
CA GLU A 41 -33.76 -19.48 17.40
C GLU A 41 -32.70 -18.46 17.83
N ILE A 42 -33.12 -17.20 17.90
CA ILE A 42 -32.32 -16.05 18.36
C ILE A 42 -33.07 -15.44 19.56
N HIS A 43 -32.42 -15.43 20.71
CA HIS A 43 -32.91 -14.85 21.95
C HIS A 43 -32.26 -13.50 22.20
N LEU A 44 -33.09 -12.51 22.53
CA LEU A 44 -32.66 -11.18 22.94
C LEU A 44 -33.18 -10.90 24.35
N GLN A 45 -32.28 -10.57 25.27
CA GLN A 45 -32.63 -10.21 26.64
C GLN A 45 -32.06 -8.85 26.99
N THR A 46 -32.82 -8.06 27.75
CA THR A 46 -32.35 -6.79 28.30
C THR A 46 -32.39 -6.85 29.84
N ASP A 47 -31.34 -6.36 30.47
CA ASP A 47 -31.23 -6.21 31.92
C ASP A 47 -31.01 -4.73 32.21
N ALA A 48 -32.07 -4.05 32.66
CA ALA A 48 -32.05 -2.61 32.93
C ALA A 48 -31.27 -2.25 34.20
N GLU A 49 -31.16 -3.17 35.15
CA GLU A 49 -30.41 -2.93 36.41
C GLU A 49 -28.90 -2.98 36.16
N LYS A 50 -28.45 -3.88 35.29
CA LYS A 50 -27.04 -3.99 34.88
C LYS A 50 -26.68 -3.17 33.64
N GLY A 51 -27.68 -2.62 32.96
CA GLY A 51 -27.49 -1.86 31.72
C GLY A 51 -26.96 -2.71 30.56
N THR A 52 -27.33 -4.00 30.49
CA THR A 52 -26.81 -4.95 29.49
C THR A 52 -27.89 -5.44 28.54
N ILE A 53 -27.49 -5.68 27.29
CA ILE A 53 -28.30 -6.37 26.28
C ILE A 53 -27.55 -7.65 25.90
N THR A 54 -28.23 -8.80 25.96
CA THR A 54 -27.68 -10.11 25.65
C THR A 54 -28.35 -10.65 24.40
N SER A 55 -27.55 -11.06 23.41
CA SER A 55 -28.01 -11.78 22.22
C SER A 55 -27.42 -13.18 22.26
N GLN A 56 -28.28 -14.19 22.15
CA GLN A 56 -27.89 -15.59 22.17
C GLN A 56 -28.60 -16.32 21.02
N ASP A 57 -27.87 -17.12 20.26
CA ASP A 57 -28.43 -17.94 19.19
C ASP A 57 -28.08 -19.42 19.42
N THR A 58 -28.83 -20.32 18.79
CA THR A 58 -28.63 -21.78 18.90
C THR A 58 -27.70 -22.34 17.82
N SER A 59 -26.85 -21.50 17.20
CA SER A 59 -25.87 -21.99 16.23
C SER A 59 -24.73 -22.79 16.88
N ILE A 60 -23.79 -23.26 16.07
CA ILE A 60 -22.58 -24.02 16.52
C ILE A 60 -21.66 -23.13 17.40
N GLY A 61 -21.95 -21.84 17.49
CA GLY A 61 -21.07 -20.86 18.12
C GLY A 61 -19.78 -20.69 17.33
N MET A 62 -18.78 -20.06 17.94
CA MET A 62 -17.44 -19.96 17.39
C MET A 62 -16.48 -20.78 18.25
N ALA A 63 -15.60 -21.56 17.64
CA ALA A 63 -14.48 -22.16 18.37
C ALA A 63 -13.58 -21.08 18.96
N GLN A 64 -12.81 -21.37 20.01
CA GLN A 64 -11.92 -20.39 20.66
C GLN A 64 -10.98 -19.69 19.65
N GLU A 65 -10.48 -20.44 18.68
CA GLU A 65 -9.64 -19.94 17.59
C GLU A 65 -10.42 -19.01 16.65
N GLU A 66 -11.66 -19.34 16.29
CA GLU A 66 -12.56 -18.50 15.49
C GLU A 66 -13.00 -17.23 16.24
N LEU A 67 -13.17 -17.31 17.55
CA LEU A 67 -13.53 -16.19 18.41
C LEU A 67 -12.37 -15.16 18.45
N VAL A 68 -11.14 -15.64 18.60
CA VAL A 68 -9.92 -14.83 18.51
C VAL A 68 -9.71 -14.28 17.10
N SER A 69 -10.05 -15.05 16.06
CA SER A 69 -9.90 -14.64 14.66
C SER A 69 -10.94 -13.59 14.26
N ASN A 70 -12.23 -13.82 14.51
CA ASN A 70 -13.33 -13.00 14.02
C ASN A 70 -13.56 -11.74 14.87
N LEU A 71 -13.69 -11.90 16.18
CA LEU A 71 -13.87 -10.78 17.11
C LEU A 71 -12.53 -10.12 17.41
N GLY A 72 -11.48 -10.92 17.57
CA GLY A 72 -10.14 -10.39 17.83
C GLY A 72 -9.55 -9.61 16.65
N THR A 73 -9.92 -9.86 15.38
CA THR A 73 -9.42 -9.05 14.25
C THR A 73 -10.16 -7.73 14.08
N ILE A 74 -11.48 -7.67 14.32
CA ILE A 74 -12.21 -6.39 14.39
C ILE A 74 -11.72 -5.58 15.59
N VAL A 75 -11.47 -6.24 16.74
CA VAL A 75 -10.86 -5.60 17.91
C VAL A 75 -9.39 -5.23 17.67
N LEU A 76 -8.59 -5.99 16.91
CA LEU A 76 -7.21 -5.63 16.55
C LEU A 76 -7.17 -4.46 15.56
N LEU A 77 -8.08 -4.44 14.58
CA LEU A 77 -8.26 -3.31 13.68
C LEU A 77 -8.70 -2.08 14.50
N LEU A 78 -9.70 -2.21 15.39
CA LEU A 78 -10.11 -1.12 16.27
C LEU A 78 -9.03 -0.70 17.27
N HIS A 79 -8.21 -1.63 17.79
CA HIS A 79 -7.14 -1.38 18.75
C HIS A 79 -5.93 -0.70 18.07
N HIS A 80 -5.56 -1.13 16.87
CA HIS A 80 -4.59 -0.39 16.04
C HIS A 80 -5.11 1.01 15.68
N TRP A 81 -6.41 1.16 15.42
CA TRP A 81 -7.05 2.45 15.15
C TRP A 81 -7.11 3.36 16.39
N THR A 82 -7.13 2.81 17.61
CA THR A 82 -7.09 3.61 18.85
C THR A 82 -5.69 4.10 19.20
N PHE A 83 -4.63 3.40 18.80
CA PHE A 83 -3.25 3.79 19.12
C PHE A 83 -2.54 4.55 17.99
N ASN A 84 -2.95 4.38 16.73
CA ASN A 84 -2.32 5.03 15.58
C ASN A 84 -3.35 5.62 14.63
N LYS A 85 -3.37 6.95 14.54
CA LYS A 85 -4.22 7.68 13.60
C LYS A 85 -3.79 7.36 12.16
N PRO A 86 -4.71 7.07 11.23
CA PRO A 86 -4.36 6.83 9.84
C PRO A 86 -4.07 8.16 9.13
N ARG A 87 -2.94 8.23 8.41
CA ARG A 87 -2.61 9.35 7.53
C ARG A 87 -3.56 9.41 6.33
N TYR A 88 -3.85 8.24 5.77
CA TYR A 88 -4.80 8.05 4.69
C TYR A 88 -5.71 6.88 4.98
N THR A 89 -6.96 7.01 4.53
CA THR A 89 -7.97 5.95 4.57
C THR A 89 -8.62 5.87 3.20
N LEU A 90 -8.72 4.65 2.66
CA LEU A 90 -9.40 4.37 1.42
C LEU A 90 -10.45 3.30 1.66
N HIS A 91 -11.71 3.69 1.55
CA HIS A 91 -12.81 2.76 1.41
C HIS A 91 -13.06 2.52 -0.08
N TYR A 92 -13.02 1.27 -0.51
CA TYR A 92 -13.22 0.87 -1.89
C TYR A 92 -14.28 -0.23 -1.99
N ARG A 93 -15.24 -0.01 -2.89
CA ARG A 93 -16.29 -0.98 -3.22
C ARG A 93 -16.44 -1.05 -4.73
N THR A 94 -16.42 -2.27 -5.26
CA THR A 94 -16.75 -2.53 -6.66
C THR A 94 -17.40 -3.90 -6.82
N ASN A 95 -18.24 -4.05 -7.84
CA ASN A 95 -18.83 -5.32 -8.24
C ASN A 95 -18.17 -5.90 -9.51
N ALA A 96 -17.33 -5.12 -10.19
CA ALA A 96 -16.66 -5.49 -11.43
C ALA A 96 -15.18 -5.01 -11.45
N PRO A 97 -14.24 -5.77 -12.03
CA PRO A 97 -14.42 -7.12 -12.61
C PRO A 97 -14.57 -8.22 -11.54
N LEU A 98 -14.33 -7.89 -10.27
CA LEU A 98 -14.53 -8.74 -9.09
C LEU A 98 -15.41 -7.98 -8.09
N ASN A 99 -16.18 -8.71 -7.27
CA ASN A 99 -16.85 -8.12 -6.11
C ASN A 99 -15.78 -7.92 -5.02
N ILE A 100 -15.51 -6.67 -4.69
CA ILE A 100 -14.50 -6.29 -3.71
C ILE A 100 -15.12 -5.25 -2.78
N ARG A 101 -15.01 -5.50 -1.48
CA ARG A 101 -15.22 -4.50 -0.44
C ARG A 101 -13.96 -4.43 0.37
N SER A 102 -13.32 -3.28 0.44
CA SER A 102 -12.05 -3.16 1.15
C SER A 102 -11.91 -1.82 1.84
N LEU A 103 -11.19 -1.87 2.95
CA LEU A 103 -10.83 -0.71 3.74
C LEU A 103 -9.33 -0.77 3.97
N PHE A 104 -8.64 0.20 3.39
CA PHE A 104 -7.20 0.35 3.51
C PHE A 104 -6.86 1.59 4.34
N TYR A 105 -5.76 1.52 5.06
CA TYR A 105 -5.17 2.68 5.71
C TYR A 105 -3.65 2.68 5.62
N VAL A 106 -3.11 3.90 5.59
CA VAL A 106 -1.67 4.16 5.71
C VAL A 106 -1.42 4.72 7.10
N PRO A 107 -0.53 4.12 7.91
CA PRO A 107 -0.18 4.64 9.22
C PRO A 107 0.34 6.09 9.17
N GLU A 108 0.11 6.87 10.24
CA GLU A 108 0.76 8.18 10.39
C GLU A 108 2.22 8.07 10.82
N MET A 109 2.60 6.99 11.50
CA MET A 109 3.98 6.69 11.85
C MET A 109 4.81 6.32 10.62
N LYS A 110 6.08 6.76 10.60
CA LYS A 110 7.06 6.35 9.59
C LYS A 110 7.27 4.82 9.64
N PRO A 111 7.53 4.17 8.50
CA PRO A 111 7.87 2.75 8.47
C PRO A 111 9.17 2.50 9.24
N SER A 112 9.20 1.47 10.07
CA SER A 112 10.41 1.04 10.77
C SER A 112 11.36 0.29 9.83
N MET A 113 12.64 0.17 10.20
CA MET A 113 13.60 -0.66 9.44
C MET A 113 13.14 -2.13 9.30
N PHE A 114 12.37 -2.63 10.26
CA PHE A 114 11.76 -3.96 10.19
C PHE A 114 10.61 -4.05 9.18
N ASP A 115 9.85 -2.97 8.96
CA ASP A 115 8.84 -2.91 7.89
C ASP A 115 9.51 -2.94 6.50
N VAL A 116 10.71 -2.38 6.41
CA VAL A 116 11.50 -2.31 5.18
C VAL A 116 12.14 -3.67 4.85
N SER A 117 12.69 -4.39 5.83
CA SER A 117 13.36 -5.69 5.62
C SER A 117 12.43 -6.78 5.08
N GLY A 118 11.11 -6.61 5.23
CA GLY A 118 10.12 -7.54 4.69
C GLY A 118 9.96 -8.81 5.52
N GLU A 119 10.51 -8.85 6.73
CA GLU A 119 10.42 -9.98 7.67
C GLU A 119 9.09 -10.02 8.45
N LEU A 120 8.22 -9.03 8.30
CA LEU A 120 6.94 -8.95 9.01
C LEU A 120 5.76 -9.52 8.22
N ASP A 121 4.94 -10.27 8.96
CA ASP A 121 3.62 -10.75 8.61
C ASP A 121 2.77 -9.68 7.92
N SER A 122 2.12 -10.05 6.82
CA SER A 122 1.17 -9.16 6.17
C SER A 122 0.09 -8.71 7.14
N SER A 123 -0.13 -7.41 7.14
CA SER A 123 -1.18 -6.72 7.90
C SER A 123 -2.52 -6.67 7.18
N MET A 124 -2.63 -7.41 6.08
CA MET A 124 -3.85 -7.52 5.32
C MET A 124 -4.67 -8.69 5.84
N VAL A 125 -5.95 -8.43 6.06
CA VAL A 125 -6.91 -9.45 6.45
C VAL A 125 -7.82 -9.75 5.26
N LEU A 126 -8.02 -11.03 4.98
CA LEU A 126 -8.85 -11.50 3.88
C LEU A 126 -10.14 -12.14 4.39
N TYR A 127 -11.26 -11.67 3.88
CA TYR A 127 -12.59 -12.23 4.06
C TYR A 127 -13.16 -12.71 2.72
N SER A 128 -14.09 -13.65 2.80
CA SER A 128 -14.98 -14.04 1.70
C SER A 128 -16.37 -14.27 2.29
N HIS A 129 -17.38 -13.60 1.75
CA HIS A 129 -18.75 -13.64 2.29
C HIS A 129 -18.81 -13.29 3.79
N LYS A 130 -18.07 -12.26 4.21
CA LYS A 130 -17.90 -11.88 5.63
C LYS A 130 -17.32 -13.00 6.53
N VAL A 131 -16.82 -14.09 5.98
CA VAL A 131 -16.10 -15.14 6.70
C VAL A 131 -14.61 -14.88 6.62
N LEU A 132 -13.93 -14.90 7.76
CA LEU A 132 -12.49 -14.71 7.81
C LEU A 132 -11.77 -15.89 7.17
N ILE A 133 -10.96 -15.61 6.17
CA ILE A 133 -10.17 -16.61 5.44
C ILE A 133 -8.73 -16.60 5.94
N GLN A 134 -8.15 -15.41 6.12
CA GLN A 134 -6.76 -15.28 6.51
C GLN A 134 -6.51 -13.97 7.28
N THR A 135 -5.85 -14.08 8.42
CA THR A 135 -5.47 -12.94 9.28
C THR A 135 -4.21 -12.21 8.80
N LYS A 136 -3.35 -12.91 8.04
CA LYS A 136 -2.07 -12.41 7.52
C LYS A 136 -1.93 -12.72 6.03
N ALA A 137 -2.72 -12.06 5.21
CA ALA A 137 -2.84 -12.33 3.78
C ALA A 137 -1.74 -11.61 2.98
N VAL A 138 -0.58 -12.25 2.83
CA VAL A 138 0.60 -11.66 2.17
C VAL A 138 0.39 -11.45 0.67
N ASP A 139 -0.37 -12.34 0.04
CA ASP A 139 -0.53 -12.37 -1.41
C ASP A 139 -1.70 -11.52 -1.92
N ILE A 140 -2.27 -10.62 -1.12
CA ILE A 140 -3.41 -9.79 -1.54
C ILE A 140 -2.96 -8.48 -2.20
N LEU A 141 -1.81 -7.95 -1.78
CA LEU A 141 -1.18 -6.78 -2.37
C LEU A 141 0.19 -7.15 -2.92
N ARG A 142 0.72 -6.34 -3.84
CA ARG A 142 2.11 -6.48 -4.27
C ARG A 142 3.05 -6.25 -3.08
N LYS A 143 4.21 -6.91 -3.09
CA LYS A 143 5.23 -6.78 -2.03
C LYS A 143 5.63 -5.33 -1.74
N TRP A 144 5.70 -4.49 -2.77
CA TRP A 144 6.03 -3.07 -2.62
C TRP A 144 4.88 -2.24 -2.02
N LEU A 145 3.66 -2.75 -1.95
CA LEU A 145 2.52 -2.11 -1.26
C LEU A 145 2.35 -2.63 0.18
N ARG A 146 3.33 -3.37 0.72
CA ARG A 146 3.25 -4.02 2.05
C ARG A 146 3.11 -3.08 3.25
N PHE A 147 3.32 -1.77 3.07
CA PHE A 147 3.12 -0.78 4.13
C PHE A 147 1.64 -0.48 4.38
N ILE A 148 0.76 -0.87 3.46
CA ILE A 148 -0.69 -0.66 3.57
C ILE A 148 -1.26 -1.70 4.53
N ARG A 149 -2.13 -1.21 5.42
CA ARG A 149 -2.83 -2.01 6.41
C ARG A 149 -4.31 -2.05 6.04
N GLY A 150 -5.02 -3.14 6.32
CA GLY A 150 -6.46 -3.15 6.06
C GLY A 150 -7.10 -4.51 5.89
N VAL A 151 -8.34 -4.46 5.39
CA VAL A 151 -9.19 -5.62 5.17
C VAL A 151 -9.73 -5.64 3.75
N VAL A 152 -9.82 -6.83 3.17
CA VAL A 152 -10.41 -7.09 1.86
C VAL A 152 -11.43 -8.22 2.00
N ASP A 153 -12.65 -7.99 1.56
CA ASP A 153 -13.71 -8.99 1.40
C ASP A 153 -14.02 -9.15 -0.09
N SER A 154 -14.08 -10.40 -0.55
CA SER A 154 -14.42 -10.74 -1.93
C SER A 154 -15.23 -12.02 -2.00
N GLU A 155 -16.47 -11.90 -2.46
CA GLU A 155 -17.44 -12.99 -2.65
C GLU A 155 -16.99 -14.03 -3.71
N LYS A 156 -15.94 -13.73 -4.50
CA LYS A 156 -15.46 -14.63 -5.57
C LYS A 156 -14.28 -15.50 -5.16
N ILE A 157 -13.79 -15.40 -3.93
CA ILE A 157 -12.69 -16.23 -3.43
C ILE A 157 -13.29 -17.50 -2.81
N PRO A 158 -13.06 -18.69 -3.38
CA PRO A 158 -13.67 -19.93 -2.89
C PRO A 158 -13.15 -20.28 -1.49
N LEU A 159 -14.07 -20.64 -0.60
CA LEU A 159 -13.80 -20.97 0.81
C LEU A 159 -12.95 -22.25 0.99
N ASN A 160 -12.88 -23.12 -0.03
CA ASN A 160 -12.38 -24.50 0.09
C ASN A 160 -11.10 -24.80 -0.72
N LEU A 161 -10.37 -23.77 -1.18
CA LEU A 161 -9.10 -23.99 -1.89
C LEU A 161 -7.96 -24.14 -0.88
N SER A 162 -7.12 -25.17 -1.08
CA SER A 162 -5.90 -25.30 -0.30
C SER A 162 -5.01 -24.06 -0.49
N TRP A 163 -4.26 -23.70 0.55
CA TRP A 163 -3.47 -22.48 0.62
C TRP A 163 -2.50 -22.30 -0.57
N LYS A 164 -1.97 -23.40 -1.10
CA LYS A 164 -1.09 -23.43 -2.27
C LYS A 164 -1.81 -23.13 -3.58
N LEU A 165 -3.07 -23.55 -3.72
CA LEU A 165 -3.90 -23.31 -4.91
C LEU A 165 -4.45 -21.88 -4.96
N LEU A 166 -4.64 -21.22 -3.82
CA LEU A 166 -5.07 -19.82 -3.76
C LEU A 166 -4.02 -18.88 -4.37
N GLN A 167 -2.74 -19.06 -4.01
CA GLN A 167 -1.62 -18.27 -4.53
C GLN A 167 -1.41 -18.45 -6.04
N GLU A 168 -1.72 -19.63 -6.57
CA GLU A 168 -1.62 -19.93 -8.00
C GLU A 168 -2.86 -19.49 -8.80
N SER A 169 -3.94 -19.08 -8.11
CA SER A 169 -5.18 -18.76 -8.79
C SER A 169 -5.08 -17.46 -9.59
N ALA A 170 -5.59 -17.49 -10.83
CA ALA A 170 -5.75 -16.31 -11.66
C ALA A 170 -6.62 -15.23 -11.00
N LEU A 171 -7.50 -15.62 -10.06
CA LEU A 171 -8.38 -14.71 -9.33
C LEU A 171 -7.60 -13.83 -8.34
N ILE A 172 -6.65 -14.40 -7.59
CA ILE A 172 -5.81 -13.61 -6.68
C ILE A 172 -4.94 -12.63 -7.45
N ARG A 173 -4.35 -13.03 -8.58
CA ARG A 173 -3.58 -12.11 -9.44
C ARG A 173 -4.46 -10.96 -9.95
N LYS A 174 -5.67 -11.28 -10.41
CA LYS A 174 -6.64 -10.26 -10.85
C LYS A 174 -7.08 -9.34 -9.71
N LEU A 175 -7.25 -9.88 -8.50
CA LEU A 175 -7.54 -9.10 -7.30
C LEU A 175 -6.38 -8.14 -6.99
N GLN A 176 -5.14 -8.64 -6.97
CA GLN A 176 -3.94 -7.83 -6.78
C GLN A 176 -3.88 -6.69 -7.80
N ASP A 177 -4.13 -6.96 -9.08
CA ASP A 177 -4.09 -5.96 -10.15
C ASP A 177 -5.15 -4.87 -9.94
N VAL A 178 -6.40 -5.25 -9.64
CA VAL A 178 -7.49 -4.29 -9.38
C VAL A 178 -7.20 -3.43 -8.15
N LEU A 179 -6.72 -4.05 -7.07
CA LEU A 179 -6.37 -3.33 -5.84
C LEU A 179 -5.18 -2.39 -6.05
N GLN A 180 -4.14 -2.85 -6.75
CA GLN A 180 -2.97 -2.06 -7.09
C GLN A 180 -3.37 -0.82 -7.91
N GLN A 181 -4.12 -1.01 -9.01
CA GLN A 181 -4.58 0.12 -9.83
C GLN A 181 -5.42 1.11 -9.02
N ARG A 182 -6.32 0.62 -8.16
CA ARG A 182 -7.14 1.51 -7.32
C ARG A 182 -6.30 2.29 -6.31
N LEU A 183 -5.34 1.65 -5.67
CA LEU A 183 -4.42 2.28 -4.71
C LEU A 183 -3.54 3.34 -5.38
N MET A 184 -2.98 3.03 -6.55
CA MET A 184 -2.19 3.98 -7.32
C MET A 184 -3.02 5.20 -7.72
N LYS A 185 -4.23 4.98 -8.25
CA LYS A 185 -5.17 6.06 -8.56
C LYS A 185 -5.48 6.92 -7.32
N PHE A 186 -5.71 6.28 -6.17
CA PHE A 186 -5.94 6.98 -4.91
C PHE A 186 -4.77 7.88 -4.52
N PHE A 187 -3.52 7.40 -4.60
CA PHE A 187 -2.35 8.21 -4.27
C PHE A 187 -2.14 9.38 -5.24
N VAL A 188 -2.42 9.20 -6.54
CA VAL A 188 -2.44 10.30 -7.51
C VAL A 188 -3.55 11.32 -7.20
N GLU A 189 -4.72 10.87 -6.73
CA GLU A 189 -5.80 11.76 -6.27
C GLU A 189 -5.37 12.54 -5.02
N GLN A 190 -4.69 11.88 -4.06
CA GLN A 190 -4.19 12.55 -2.85
C GLN A 190 -3.11 13.57 -3.16
N SER A 191 -2.20 13.29 -4.09
CA SER A 191 -1.14 14.23 -4.45
C SER A 191 -1.70 15.53 -5.04
N LYS A 192 -2.75 15.42 -5.86
CA LYS A 192 -3.49 16.57 -6.41
C LYS A 192 -4.29 17.34 -5.37
N ARG A 193 -4.85 16.62 -4.38
CA ARG A 193 -5.74 17.21 -3.37
C ARG A 193 -4.99 17.98 -2.30
N ASP A 194 -3.88 17.44 -1.82
CA ASP A 194 -3.07 18.03 -0.75
C ASP A 194 -1.59 17.71 -0.99
N ALA A 195 -0.93 18.61 -1.72
CA ALA A 195 0.46 18.45 -2.14
C ALA A 195 1.43 18.39 -0.95
N GLU A 196 1.19 19.17 0.11
CA GLU A 196 2.08 19.23 1.27
C GLU A 196 1.98 17.93 2.10
N LYS A 197 0.74 17.48 2.36
CA LYS A 197 0.53 16.20 3.04
C LYS A 197 1.06 15.02 2.23
N TYR A 198 0.91 15.06 0.91
CA TYR A 198 1.47 14.04 0.03
C TYR A 198 2.99 14.06 0.03
N ALA A 199 3.63 15.23 0.06
CA ALA A 199 5.09 15.33 0.15
C ALA A 199 5.65 14.66 1.41
N LYS A 200 5.02 14.86 2.58
CA LYS A 200 5.39 14.17 3.83
C LYS A 200 5.19 12.65 3.75
N PHE A 201 4.11 12.21 3.09
CA PHE A 201 3.90 10.80 2.78
C PHE A 201 4.96 10.23 1.83
N PHE A 202 5.32 10.99 0.82
CA PHE A 202 6.33 10.60 -0.15
C PHE A 202 7.70 10.46 0.51
N GLU A 203 8.08 11.40 1.38
CA GLU A 203 9.33 11.33 2.14
C GLU A 203 9.44 10.01 2.93
N ASP A 204 8.36 9.62 3.60
CA ASP A 204 8.36 8.43 4.46
C ASP A 204 8.24 7.10 3.70
N TYR A 205 7.49 7.07 2.59
CA TYR A 205 7.09 5.83 1.91
C TYR A 205 7.61 5.70 0.47
N SER A 206 8.37 6.67 -0.06
CA SER A 206 8.89 6.62 -1.45
C SER A 206 9.78 5.41 -1.72
N LEU A 207 10.47 4.87 -0.70
CA LEU A 207 11.27 3.65 -0.82
C LEU A 207 10.44 2.47 -1.39
N PHE A 208 9.21 2.32 -0.91
CA PHE A 208 8.30 1.28 -1.38
C PHE A 208 7.91 1.47 -2.84
N MET A 209 7.66 2.71 -3.27
CA MET A 209 7.34 3.00 -4.68
C MET A 209 8.55 2.72 -5.58
N ARG A 210 9.75 3.11 -5.14
CA ARG A 210 11.01 2.80 -5.86
C ARG A 210 11.22 1.29 -5.99
N GLU A 211 10.97 0.52 -4.92
CA GLU A 211 10.98 -0.95 -4.98
C GLU A 211 9.98 -1.48 -6.03
N GLY A 212 8.79 -0.87 -6.11
CA GLY A 212 7.78 -1.21 -7.12
C GLY A 212 8.28 -1.03 -8.56
N THR A 213 8.97 0.08 -8.87
CA THR A 213 9.52 0.32 -10.21
C THR A 213 10.58 -0.70 -10.60
N VAL A 214 11.38 -1.14 -9.63
CA VAL A 214 12.46 -2.12 -9.83
C VAL A 214 11.92 -3.55 -9.98
N THR A 215 10.99 -3.93 -9.11
CA THR A 215 10.50 -5.32 -9.02
C THR A 215 9.43 -5.66 -10.05
N THR A 216 8.78 -4.65 -10.64
CA THR A 216 7.72 -4.88 -11.64
C THR A 216 8.29 -5.01 -13.04
N ALA A 217 7.94 -6.07 -13.78
CA ALA A 217 8.41 -6.28 -15.15
C ALA A 217 7.63 -5.47 -16.21
N GLY A 218 6.36 -5.15 -15.97
CA GLY A 218 5.48 -4.50 -16.96
C GLY A 218 5.72 -2.99 -17.08
N GLN A 219 5.98 -2.52 -18.31
CA GLN A 219 6.28 -1.11 -18.59
C GLN A 219 5.13 -0.16 -18.21
N GLU A 220 3.87 -0.53 -18.50
CA GLU A 220 2.70 0.28 -18.16
C GLU A 220 2.60 0.53 -16.64
N VAL A 221 2.89 -0.49 -15.84
CA VAL A 221 2.85 -0.36 -14.38
C VAL A 221 4.00 0.51 -13.88
N LYS A 222 5.19 0.39 -14.48
CA LYS A 222 6.33 1.28 -14.16
C LYS A 222 5.96 2.74 -14.42
N GLU A 223 5.32 3.03 -15.55
CA GLU A 223 4.85 4.39 -15.87
C GLU A 223 3.81 4.89 -14.86
N ASP A 224 2.92 4.02 -14.40
CA ASP A 224 1.95 4.38 -13.37
C ASP A 224 2.62 4.63 -12.01
N ILE A 225 3.66 3.87 -11.65
CA ILE A 225 4.43 4.11 -10.42
C ILE A 225 5.24 5.40 -10.56
N ALA A 226 5.82 5.66 -11.73
CA ALA A 226 6.55 6.90 -12.02
C ALA A 226 5.66 8.13 -11.81
N LYS A 227 4.36 8.07 -12.16
CA LYS A 227 3.41 9.16 -11.89
C LYS A 227 3.29 9.50 -10.40
N LEU A 228 3.52 8.54 -9.50
CA LEU A 228 3.53 8.74 -8.03
C LEU A 228 4.83 9.40 -7.55
N LEU A 229 5.94 9.14 -8.25
CA LEU A 229 7.28 9.64 -7.94
C LEU A 229 7.52 11.08 -8.44
N SER A 230 6.75 11.53 -9.45
CA SER A 230 6.95 12.83 -10.11
C SER A 230 6.60 14.08 -9.30
N TYR A 231 6.10 13.98 -8.07
CA TYR A 231 5.46 15.15 -7.44
C TYR A 231 6.43 16.23 -6.92
N THR A 232 7.73 15.94 -6.84
CA THR A 232 8.70 16.86 -6.19
C THR A 232 10.03 17.02 -6.91
N HIS A 233 10.35 16.18 -7.90
CA HIS A 233 11.69 16.16 -8.50
C HIS A 233 11.63 16.19 -10.03
N PRO A 234 12.53 16.94 -10.71
CA PRO A 234 12.60 17.00 -12.17
C PRO A 234 13.06 15.68 -12.80
N ALA A 235 13.91 14.93 -12.11
CA ALA A 235 14.40 13.64 -12.53
C ALA A 235 14.74 12.78 -11.31
N MET A 236 14.82 11.47 -11.49
CA MET A 236 15.15 10.50 -10.45
C MET A 236 16.03 9.39 -11.04
N VAL A 237 17.03 8.95 -10.27
CA VAL A 237 17.86 7.80 -10.62
C VAL A 237 17.32 6.54 -9.96
N ILE A 238 17.17 5.48 -10.75
CA ILE A 238 16.69 4.16 -10.35
C ILE A 238 17.79 3.14 -10.57
N VAL A 239 18.05 2.31 -9.56
CA VAL A 239 19.03 1.22 -9.60
C VAL A 239 18.34 -0.06 -9.13
N LEU A 240 18.57 -1.16 -9.84
CA LEU A 240 18.19 -2.50 -9.38
C LEU A 240 18.93 -2.82 -8.08
N GLU A 241 18.21 -3.17 -7.03
CA GLU A 241 18.74 -3.40 -5.68
C GLU A 241 19.50 -2.19 -5.07
N ILE A 242 18.84 -1.03 -5.00
CA ILE A 242 19.43 0.20 -4.46
C ILE A 242 20.05 0.04 -3.06
N GLY A 243 19.52 -0.85 -2.21
CA GLY A 243 20.07 -1.14 -0.88
C GLY A 243 21.41 -1.89 -0.94
N ALA A 244 21.52 -2.89 -1.83
CA ALA A 244 22.77 -3.59 -2.08
C ALA A 244 23.79 -2.67 -2.76
N ALA A 245 23.33 -1.82 -3.70
CA ALA A 245 24.16 -0.80 -4.33
C ALA A 245 24.71 0.22 -3.33
N GLN A 246 23.88 0.73 -2.41
CA GLN A 246 24.29 1.68 -1.37
C GLN A 246 25.25 1.03 -0.37
N GLN A 247 24.96 -0.20 0.08
CA GLN A 247 25.87 -0.95 0.95
C GLN A 247 27.18 -1.30 0.25
N PHE A 248 27.12 -1.68 -1.02
CA PHE A 248 28.29 -1.95 -1.85
C PHE A 248 29.17 -0.70 -2.02
N LEU A 249 28.60 0.46 -2.33
CA LEU A 249 29.32 1.74 -2.40
C LEU A 249 29.91 2.14 -1.03
N CYS A 250 29.19 1.88 0.06
CA CYS A 250 29.67 2.15 1.41
C CYS A 250 30.82 1.20 1.83
N MET A 251 30.82 -0.05 1.34
CA MET A 251 31.81 -1.08 1.69
C MET A 251 33.02 -1.11 0.75
N GLN A 252 32.86 -0.81 -0.54
CA GLN A 252 33.93 -0.74 -1.52
C GLN A 252 34.26 0.70 -1.89
N GLN A 253 35.43 1.17 -1.45
CA GLN A 253 36.09 2.36 -2.03
C GLN A 253 36.78 2.05 -3.39
N LEU A 254 36.37 1.00 -4.11
CA LEU A 254 37.21 0.37 -5.15
C LEU A 254 36.93 0.80 -6.58
N ALA A 255 35.77 1.38 -6.89
CA ALA A 255 35.59 2.05 -8.17
C ALA A 255 35.94 3.52 -8.01
N LYS A 256 37.02 3.95 -8.67
CA LYS A 256 37.59 5.29 -8.45
C LYS A 256 36.91 6.34 -9.32
N THR A 257 36.19 5.93 -10.35
CA THR A 257 35.61 6.83 -11.35
C THR A 257 34.09 6.65 -11.46
N GLN A 258 33.38 7.73 -11.81
CA GLN A 258 31.92 7.71 -12.01
C GLN A 258 31.48 6.73 -13.12
N GLU A 259 32.33 6.47 -14.10
CA GLU A 259 32.04 5.54 -15.21
C GLU A 259 32.01 4.08 -14.75
N GLU A 260 32.93 3.68 -13.87
CA GLU A 260 32.94 2.34 -13.27
C GLU A 260 31.69 2.12 -12.39
N HIS A 261 31.25 3.15 -11.65
CA HIS A 261 30.00 3.13 -10.90
C HIS A 261 28.78 2.93 -11.81
N ALA A 262 28.73 3.66 -12.93
CA ALA A 262 27.62 3.57 -13.87
C ALA A 262 27.54 2.17 -14.54
N GLN A 263 28.68 1.55 -14.85
CA GLN A 263 28.72 0.20 -15.43
C GLN A 263 28.27 -0.88 -14.45
N LEU A 264 28.62 -0.74 -13.16
CA LEU A 264 28.25 -1.69 -12.11
C LEU A 264 26.77 -1.59 -11.73
N LEU A 265 26.27 -0.36 -11.57
CA LEU A 265 24.93 -0.11 -11.03
C LEU A 265 23.85 -0.04 -12.11
N GLN A 266 24.25 0.19 -13.37
CA GLN A 266 23.35 0.42 -14.51
C GLN A 266 22.18 1.35 -14.17
N PRO A 267 22.46 2.57 -13.65
CA PRO A 267 21.43 3.48 -13.19
C PRO A 267 20.56 3.93 -14.37
N THR A 268 19.25 3.83 -14.19
CA THR A 268 18.26 4.38 -15.13
C THR A 268 17.83 5.75 -14.64
N LEU A 269 18.00 6.80 -15.46
CA LEU A 269 17.48 8.13 -15.18
C LEU A 269 16.04 8.23 -15.72
N GLU A 270 15.07 8.39 -14.84
CA GLU A 270 13.70 8.73 -15.21
C GLU A 270 13.48 10.23 -15.07
N VAL A 271 13.03 10.88 -16.14
CA VAL A 271 12.77 12.32 -16.20
C VAL A 271 11.27 12.56 -16.19
N ASP A 272 10.78 13.54 -15.42
CA ASP A 272 9.37 13.95 -15.46
C ASP A 272 9.13 15.06 -16.50
N PRO A 273 8.53 14.76 -17.67
CA PRO A 273 8.28 15.75 -18.70
C PRO A 273 7.29 16.85 -18.28
N ARG A 274 6.57 16.66 -17.17
CA ARG A 274 5.61 17.64 -16.65
C ARG A 274 6.26 18.68 -15.74
N HIS A 275 7.44 18.39 -15.21
CA HIS A 275 8.12 19.27 -14.27
C HIS A 275 8.53 20.59 -14.93
N THR A 276 8.36 21.71 -14.21
CA THR A 276 8.63 23.06 -14.74
C THR A 276 10.06 23.22 -15.24
N LEU A 277 11.05 22.68 -14.52
CA LEU A 277 12.46 22.67 -14.95
C LEU A 277 12.68 21.88 -16.24
N ILE A 278 12.05 20.71 -16.41
CA ILE A 278 12.21 19.88 -17.62
C ILE A 278 11.54 20.54 -18.82
N ARG A 279 10.37 21.15 -18.63
CA ARG A 279 9.70 21.93 -19.68
C ARG A 279 10.53 23.15 -20.09
N LYS A 280 11.12 23.87 -19.13
CA LYS A 280 12.03 24.99 -19.41
C LYS A 280 13.28 24.51 -20.15
N LEU A 281 13.86 23.39 -19.72
CA LEU A 281 14.99 22.75 -20.40
C LEU A 281 14.64 22.42 -21.86
N SER A 282 13.46 21.85 -22.13
CA SER A 282 13.03 21.56 -23.52
C SER A 282 12.74 22.80 -24.36
N GLN A 283 12.53 23.96 -23.73
CA GLN A 283 12.26 25.24 -24.41
C GLN A 283 13.55 26.00 -24.73
N LEU A 284 14.69 25.60 -24.17
CA LEU A 284 15.98 26.14 -24.57
C LEU A 284 16.21 25.77 -26.03
N ARG A 285 16.20 26.79 -26.90
CA ARG A 285 16.16 26.65 -28.37
C ARG A 285 17.41 26.02 -29.00
N GLU A 286 18.48 25.87 -28.23
CA GLU A 286 19.80 25.43 -28.70
C GLU A 286 20.22 24.19 -27.89
N PRO A 287 20.25 22.98 -28.47
CA PRO A 287 20.69 21.76 -27.78
C PRO A 287 22.17 21.79 -27.36
N GLU A 288 22.95 22.79 -27.78
CA GLU A 288 24.37 22.99 -27.46
C GLU A 288 24.65 24.20 -26.56
N SER A 289 23.62 24.84 -25.99
CA SER A 289 23.85 25.94 -25.05
C SER A 289 24.58 25.42 -23.81
N GLU A 290 25.71 26.06 -23.46
CA GLU A 290 26.47 25.80 -22.23
C GLU A 290 25.55 25.76 -21.00
N LEU A 291 24.54 26.64 -20.96
CA LEU A 291 23.53 26.68 -19.91
C LEU A 291 22.65 25.42 -19.87
N ALA A 292 22.25 24.88 -21.02
CA ALA A 292 21.43 23.68 -21.10
C ALA A 292 22.20 22.46 -20.58
N GLN A 293 23.48 22.34 -20.94
CA GLN A 293 24.36 21.28 -20.44
C GLN A 293 24.52 21.37 -18.92
N MET A 294 24.81 22.58 -18.40
CA MET A 294 24.93 22.81 -16.95
C MET A 294 23.63 22.48 -16.19
N LEU A 295 22.47 22.77 -16.77
CA LEU A 295 21.17 22.42 -16.20
C LEU A 295 20.94 20.90 -16.19
N VAL A 296 21.27 20.20 -17.28
CA VAL A 296 21.17 18.73 -17.35
C VAL A 296 22.07 18.08 -16.31
N ASP A 297 23.33 18.52 -16.22
CA ASP A 297 24.30 17.98 -15.28
C ASP A 297 23.85 18.22 -13.83
N GLN A 298 23.30 19.40 -13.53
CA GLN A 298 22.76 19.70 -12.21
C GLN A 298 21.52 18.86 -11.88
N ILE A 299 20.60 18.67 -12.84
CA ILE A 299 19.41 17.83 -12.66
C ILE A 299 19.81 16.37 -12.40
N TYR A 300 20.75 15.85 -13.19
CA TYR A 300 21.29 14.51 -13.01
C TYR A 300 21.97 14.37 -11.65
N GLY A 301 22.89 15.28 -11.31
CA GLY A 301 23.58 15.23 -10.02
C GLY A 301 22.63 15.27 -8.83
N ASN A 302 21.61 16.13 -8.87
CA ASN A 302 20.57 16.17 -7.82
C ASN A 302 19.84 14.83 -7.69
N ALA A 303 19.54 14.17 -8.82
CA ALA A 303 18.89 12.87 -8.83
C ALA A 303 19.79 11.75 -8.28
N VAL A 304 21.10 11.77 -8.56
CA VAL A 304 22.09 10.82 -8.01
C VAL A 304 22.27 11.04 -6.50
N ILE A 305 22.31 12.29 -6.03
CA ILE A 305 22.33 12.60 -4.58
C ILE A 305 21.07 12.06 -3.92
N ALA A 306 19.89 12.32 -4.49
CA ALA A 306 18.62 11.86 -3.95
C ALA A 306 18.46 10.32 -3.96
N ALA A 307 19.26 9.63 -4.77
CA ALA A 307 19.37 8.17 -4.78
C ALA A 307 20.39 7.64 -3.76
N GLY A 308 21.16 8.52 -3.10
CA GLY A 308 22.21 8.13 -2.16
C GLY A 308 23.42 7.48 -2.84
N LEU A 309 23.67 7.81 -4.11
CA LEU A 309 24.72 7.21 -4.94
C LEU A 309 25.96 8.11 -5.07
N VAL A 310 26.01 9.24 -4.37
CA VAL A 310 27.14 10.18 -4.36
C VAL A 310 27.97 9.99 -3.09
N ASN A 311 29.27 9.72 -3.26
CA ASN A 311 30.23 9.62 -2.16
C ASN A 311 30.75 10.99 -1.68
N ASP A 312 30.93 11.95 -2.58
CA ASP A 312 31.37 13.32 -2.25
C ASP A 312 30.57 14.36 -3.05
N PRO A 313 29.67 15.13 -2.41
CA PRO A 313 28.87 16.14 -3.09
C PRO A 313 29.61 17.48 -3.30
N ARG A 314 30.82 17.67 -2.76
CA ARG A 314 31.53 18.97 -2.82
C ARG A 314 31.80 19.49 -4.24
N PRO A 315 32.19 18.66 -5.22
CA PRO A 315 32.40 19.13 -6.60
C PRO A 315 31.14 19.75 -7.22
N MET A 316 29.95 19.28 -6.83
CA MET A 316 28.68 19.82 -7.34
C MET A 316 28.39 21.24 -6.86
N VAL A 317 29.00 21.69 -5.76
CA VAL A 317 28.87 23.08 -5.29
C VAL A 317 29.52 24.05 -6.28
N GLY A 318 30.64 23.64 -6.90
CA GLY A 318 31.29 24.41 -7.97
C GLY A 318 30.38 24.55 -9.18
N CYS A 319 29.87 23.43 -9.69
CA CYS A 319 28.93 23.40 -10.81
C CYS A 319 27.67 24.26 -10.54
N LEU A 320 27.12 24.19 -9.33
CA LEU A 320 25.95 25.00 -8.95
C LEU A 320 26.27 26.51 -8.97
N ASN A 321 27.41 26.92 -8.42
CA ASN A 321 27.83 28.32 -8.42
C ASN A 321 28.02 28.85 -9.84
N ASP A 322 28.60 28.04 -10.72
CA ASP A 322 28.78 28.43 -12.11
C ASP A 322 27.44 28.48 -12.86
N LEU A 323 26.51 27.57 -12.57
CA LEU A 323 25.15 27.61 -13.12
C LEU A 323 24.41 28.87 -12.69
N VAL A 324 24.50 29.26 -11.41
CA VAL A 324 23.89 30.49 -10.90
C VAL A 324 24.47 31.73 -11.61
N LYS A 325 25.80 31.80 -11.78
CA LYS A 325 26.44 32.89 -12.53
C LYS A 325 26.03 32.92 -14.00
N ALA A 326 25.84 31.75 -14.63
CA ALA A 326 25.39 31.67 -16.01
C ALA A 326 23.95 32.20 -16.15
N LEU A 327 23.08 31.90 -15.19
CA LEU A 327 21.70 32.41 -15.14
C LEU A 327 21.62 33.93 -14.95
N GLU A 328 22.59 34.55 -14.27
CA GLU A 328 22.65 36.02 -14.12
C GLU A 328 22.99 36.75 -15.44
N ARG A 329 23.53 36.04 -16.44
CA ARG A 329 23.97 36.61 -17.72
C ARG A 329 22.93 36.50 -18.85
N CYS A 330 21.81 35.80 -18.62
CA CYS A 330 20.74 35.56 -19.60
C CYS A 330 19.51 36.44 -19.33
#